data_AF-A0A2D8KQQ6-F1
#
_entry.id   AF-A0A2D8KQQ6-F1
#
_cell.length_a   1.000
_cell.length_b   1.000
_cell.length_c   1.000
_cell.angle_alpha   90.00
_cell.angle_beta   90.00
_cell.angle_gamma   90.00
#
_symmetry.space_group_name_H-M   'P 1'
#
loop_
_entity.id
_entity.type
_entity.pdbx_description
1 polymer ?
#
loop_
_entity_poly.entity_id
_entity_poly.type
_entity_poly.pdbx_seq_one_letter_code
_entity_poly.pdbx_strand_id
1 'polypeptide(L)'
;MGKISIGGFNPTDKMLHAGAYLFLMLLWKSYFIFRNEKNEAYRSNLLWVGLGCVLFGMLIEVLQGTMTSYRTPDWWDVLANSTGIAIAALFLIVLAPKIINWKQKIV
;
A
#
# COMPACT_ATOMS: atom_id res chain seq x y z
N MET A 1 -22.35 -16.37 -10.61
CA MET A 1 -20.92 -16.77 -10.74
C MET A 1 -20.19 -15.60 -11.37
N GLY A 2 -19.49 -14.80 -10.55
CA GLY A 2 -18.88 -13.55 -11.00
C GLY A 2 -17.84 -13.82 -12.08
N LYS A 3 -17.95 -13.14 -13.21
CA LYS A 3 -16.92 -13.15 -14.26
C LYS A 3 -15.71 -12.43 -13.68
N ILE A 4 -14.79 -13.18 -13.06
CA ILE A 4 -13.47 -12.67 -12.72
C ILE A 4 -12.76 -12.50 -14.06
N SER A 5 -12.79 -11.28 -14.57
CA SER A 5 -12.17 -10.93 -15.84
C SER A 5 -10.65 -11.02 -15.65
N ILE A 6 -9.94 -11.60 -16.62
CA ILE A 6 -8.48 -11.46 -16.70
C ILE A 6 -8.21 -10.06 -17.30
N GLY A 7 -8.64 -9.01 -16.58
CA GLY A 7 -9.02 -7.69 -17.08
C GLY A 7 -8.10 -7.08 -18.13
N GLY A 8 -8.67 -6.22 -18.97
CA GLY A 8 -7.91 -5.48 -19.97
C GLY A 8 -6.82 -4.64 -19.33
N PHE A 9 -5.62 -4.67 -19.89
CA PHE A 9 -4.50 -3.90 -19.37
C PHE A 9 -4.61 -2.43 -19.80
N ASN A 10 -5.03 -1.56 -18.89
CA ASN A 10 -4.99 -0.10 -19.06
C ASN A 10 -3.85 0.49 -18.20
N PRO A 11 -2.73 0.94 -18.81
CA PRO A 11 -1.57 1.41 -18.06
C PRO A 11 -1.88 2.58 -17.11
N THR A 12 -2.71 3.53 -17.53
CA THR A 12 -3.03 4.72 -16.73
C THR A 12 -3.79 4.34 -15.46
N ASP A 13 -4.77 3.45 -15.59
CA ASP A 13 -5.52 2.93 -14.43
C ASP A 13 -4.59 2.17 -13.48
N LYS A 14 -3.68 1.32 -14.00
CA LYS A 14 -2.73 0.58 -13.16
C LYS A 14 -1.72 1.50 -12.47
N MET A 15 -1.29 2.59 -13.12
CA MET A 15 -0.43 3.60 -12.48
C MET A 15 -1.15 4.35 -11.36
N LEU A 16 -2.45 4.64 -11.51
CA LEU A 16 -3.25 5.28 -10.46
C LEU A 16 -3.39 4.35 -9.25
N HIS A 17 -3.67 3.07 -9.48
CA HIS A 17 -3.70 2.03 -8.44
C HIS A 17 -2.36 1.91 -7.71
N ALA A 18 -1.27 1.73 -8.44
CA ALA A 18 0.06 1.67 -7.85
C ALA A 18 0.41 2.94 -7.05
N GLY A 19 0.12 4.13 -7.59
CA GLY A 19 0.34 5.40 -6.92
C GLY A 19 -0.49 5.58 -5.65
N ALA A 20 -1.77 5.21 -5.70
CA ALA A 20 -2.69 5.30 -4.56
C ALA A 20 -2.25 4.41 -3.41
N TYR A 21 -1.88 3.15 -3.70
CA TYR A 21 -1.45 2.20 -2.66
C TYR A 21 -0.03 2.44 -2.18
N LEU A 22 0.85 3.01 -3.01
CA LEU A 22 2.12 3.57 -2.57
C LEU A 22 1.89 4.66 -1.52
N PHE A 23 1.02 5.64 -1.84
CA PHE A 23 0.74 6.74 -0.92
C PHE A 23 0.04 6.28 0.36
N LEU A 24 -0.92 5.34 0.25
CA LEU A 24 -1.60 4.74 1.40
C LEU A 24 -0.62 4.08 2.37
N MET A 25 0.30 3.27 1.85
CA MET A 25 1.34 2.60 2.66
C MET A 25 2.24 3.62 3.37
N LEU A 26 2.66 4.68 2.66
CA LEU A 26 3.44 5.77 3.26
C LEU A 26 2.67 6.51 4.36
N LEU A 27 1.39 6.82 4.12
CA LEU A 27 0.53 7.50 5.09
C LEU A 27 0.37 6.67 6.37
N TRP A 28 0.01 5.40 6.26
CA TRP A 28 -0.16 4.54 7.43
C TRP A 28 1.15 4.36 8.18
N LYS A 29 2.28 4.21 7.47
CA LYS A 29 3.57 4.07 8.15
C LYS A 29 4.02 5.37 8.82
N SER A 30 3.69 6.53 8.25
CA SER A 30 4.05 7.83 8.82
C SER A 30 3.52 8.00 10.25
N TYR A 31 2.30 7.54 10.54
CA TYR A 31 1.71 7.55 11.88
C TYR A 31 2.62 6.87 12.92
N PHE A 32 3.15 5.68 12.60
CA PHE A 32 4.06 4.95 13.50
C PHE A 32 5.43 5.62 13.65
N ILE A 33 5.93 6.27 12.59
CA ILE A 33 7.20 7.03 12.65
C ILE A 33 7.08 8.21 13.62
N PHE A 34 5.95 8.92 13.60
CA PHE A 34 5.74 10.08 14.46
C PHE A 34 5.40 9.70 15.90
N ARG A 35 4.81 8.53 16.14
CA ARG A 35 4.40 8.03 17.47
C ARG A 35 5.55 7.60 18.42
N ASN A 36 6.82 7.83 18.06
CA ASN A 36 7.99 7.53 18.90
C ASN A 36 8.16 6.04 19.27
N GLU A 37 7.86 5.13 18.35
CA GLU A 37 8.17 3.71 18.57
C GLU A 37 9.67 3.42 18.40
N LYS A 38 10.21 2.50 19.22
CA LYS A 38 11.61 2.06 19.14
C LYS A 38 11.91 1.47 17.75
N ASN A 39 13.13 1.68 17.25
CA ASN A 39 13.56 1.22 15.91
C ASN A 39 13.34 -0.29 15.64
N GLU A 40 13.40 -1.14 16.66
CA GLU A 40 13.12 -2.58 16.53
C GLU A 40 11.64 -2.86 16.16
N ALA A 41 10.69 -2.13 16.76
CA ALA A 41 9.27 -2.23 16.43
C ALA A 41 8.97 -1.65 15.03
N TYR A 42 9.77 -0.69 14.57
CA TYR A 42 9.59 -0.07 13.25
C TYR A 42 9.61 -1.10 12.11
N ARG A 43 10.56 -2.05 12.13
CA ARG A 43 10.67 -3.11 11.10
C ARG A 43 9.53 -4.12 11.18
N SER A 44 9.16 -4.54 12.40
CA SER A 44 8.05 -5.48 12.62
C SER A 44 6.73 -4.90 12.11
N ASN A 45 6.46 -3.62 12.38
CA ASN A 45 5.22 -2.97 11.95
C ASN A 45 5.15 -2.76 10.43
N LEU A 46 6.28 -2.75 9.71
CA LEU A 46 6.26 -2.55 8.25
C LEU A 46 5.50 -3.68 7.53
N LEU A 47 5.73 -4.93 7.94
CA LEU A 47 5.05 -6.09 7.38
C LEU A 47 3.54 -6.05 7.67
N TRP A 48 3.16 -5.70 8.90
CA TRP A 48 1.75 -5.60 9.29
C TRP A 48 1.01 -4.49 8.55
N VAL A 49 1.62 -3.32 8.39
CA VAL A 49 1.04 -2.22 7.60
C VAL A 49 0.90 -2.64 6.14
N GLY A 50 1.94 -3.26 5.55
CA GLY A 50 1.89 -3.75 4.17
C GLY A 50 0.78 -4.80 3.94
N LEU A 51 0.68 -5.77 4.84
CA LEU A 51 -0.40 -6.77 4.80
C LEU A 51 -1.77 -6.12 4.93
N GLY A 52 -1.92 -5.14 5.83
CA GLY A 52 -3.14 -4.36 5.98
C GLY A 52 -3.53 -3.62 4.70
N CYS A 53 -2.56 -3.00 4.01
CA CYS A 53 -2.81 -2.34 2.72
C CYS A 53 -3.20 -3.33 1.61
N VAL A 54 -2.60 -4.53 1.55
CA VAL A 54 -2.96 -5.56 0.56
C VAL A 54 -4.39 -6.05 0.81
N LEU A 55 -4.73 -6.36 2.06
CA LEU A 55 -6.08 -6.80 2.45
C LEU A 55 -7.12 -5.71 2.16
N PHE A 56 -6.80 -4.46 2.47
CA PHE A 56 -7.64 -3.31 2.14
C PHE A 56 -7.82 -3.19 0.62
N GLY A 57 -6.75 -3.41 -0.15
CA GLY A 57 -6.79 -3.48 -1.61
C GLY A 57 -7.78 -4.48 -2.15
N MET A 58 -7.64 -5.74 -1.73
CA MET A 58 -8.55 -6.80 -2.14
C MET A 58 -10.00 -6.53 -1.70
N LEU A 59 -10.20 -5.95 -0.52
CA LEU A 59 -11.53 -5.56 -0.06
C LEU A 59 -12.16 -4.51 -0.99
N ILE A 60 -11.41 -3.45 -1.36
CA ILE A 60 -11.90 -2.41 -2.26
C ILE A 60 -12.22 -2.98 -3.65
N GLU A 61 -11.40 -3.89 -4.19
CA GLU A 61 -11.69 -4.57 -5.47
C GLU A 61 -13.01 -5.35 -5.43
N VAL A 62 -13.26 -6.09 -4.34
CA VAL A 62 -14.53 -6.80 -4.13
C VAL A 62 -15.69 -5.82 -4.00
N LEU A 63 -15.52 -4.74 -3.23
CA LEU A 63 -16.55 -3.71 -3.09
C LEU A 63 -16.85 -3.01 -4.41
N GLN A 64 -15.85 -2.75 -5.25
CA GLN A 64 -16.06 -2.21 -6.59
C GLN A 64 -16.93 -3.14 -7.44
N GLY A 65 -16.64 -4.44 -7.45
CA GLY A 65 -17.43 -5.42 -8.19
C GLY A 65 -18.85 -5.67 -7.65
N THR A 66 -19.09 -5.41 -6.37
CA THR A 66 -20.39 -5.65 -5.73
C THR A 66 -21.27 -4.40 -5.64
N MET A 67 -20.66 -3.22 -5.52
CA MET A 67 -21.35 -1.95 -5.30
C MET A 67 -21.39 -1.04 -6.53
N THR A 68 -20.64 -1.34 -7.59
CA THR A 68 -20.67 -0.55 -8.82
C THR A 68 -21.11 -1.38 -10.01
N SER A 69 -21.81 -0.74 -10.96
CA SER A 69 -22.31 -1.41 -12.17
C SER A 69 -21.34 -1.33 -13.36
N TYR A 70 -20.28 -0.52 -13.25
CA TYR A 70 -19.36 -0.20 -14.35
C TYR A 70 -17.93 -0.69 -14.12
N ARG A 71 -17.61 -1.22 -12.92
CA ARG A 71 -16.27 -1.70 -12.58
C ARG A 71 -16.33 -3.18 -12.21
N THR A 72 -15.48 -3.97 -12.83
CA THR A 72 -15.32 -5.39 -12.53
C THR A 72 -14.02 -5.60 -11.77
N PRO A 73 -13.98 -6.49 -10.76
CA PRO A 73 -12.74 -6.83 -10.07
C PRO A 73 -11.69 -7.34 -11.08
N ASP A 74 -10.46 -6.83 -10.98
CA ASP A 74 -9.37 -7.14 -11.90
C ASP A 74 -8.11 -7.58 -11.15
N TRP A 75 -7.54 -8.72 -11.55
CA TRP A 75 -6.27 -9.20 -11.01
C TRP A 75 -5.10 -8.24 -11.27
N TRP A 76 -5.15 -7.49 -12.38
CA TRP A 76 -4.14 -6.48 -12.65
C TRP A 76 -4.22 -5.30 -11.68
N ASP A 77 -5.40 -5.00 -11.12
CA ASP A 77 -5.55 -3.97 -10.09
C ASP A 77 -4.95 -4.44 -8.77
N VAL A 78 -5.20 -5.70 -8.39
CA VAL A 78 -4.56 -6.31 -7.22
C VAL A 78 -3.03 -6.30 -7.35
N LEU A 79 -2.50 -6.61 -8.53
CA LEU A 79 -1.05 -6.57 -8.80
C LEU A 79 -0.52 -5.12 -8.77
N ALA A 80 -1.22 -4.17 -9.39
CA ALA A 80 -0.86 -2.75 -9.36
C ALA A 80 -0.83 -2.21 -7.92
N ASN A 81 -1.84 -2.51 -7.11
CA ASN A 81 -1.90 -2.16 -5.70
C ASN A 81 -0.70 -2.75 -4.93
N SER A 82 -0.43 -4.04 -5.14
CA SER A 82 0.67 -4.75 -4.49
C SER A 82 2.04 -4.21 -4.88
N THR A 83 2.24 -3.82 -6.15
CA THR A 83 3.49 -3.19 -6.60
C THR A 83 3.69 -1.81 -5.98
N GLY A 84 2.64 -1.00 -5.86
CA GLY A 84 2.68 0.27 -5.12
C GLY A 84 3.12 0.10 -3.66
N ILE A 85 2.55 -0.90 -2.96
CA ILE A 85 2.91 -1.23 -1.58
C ILE A 85 4.37 -1.69 -1.50
N ALA A 86 4.83 -2.53 -2.41
CA ALA A 86 6.21 -3.01 -2.44
C ALA A 86 7.21 -1.86 -2.65
N ILE A 87 6.93 -0.94 -3.57
CA ILE A 87 7.76 0.25 -3.80
C ILE A 87 7.80 1.14 -2.56
N ALA A 88 6.66 1.38 -1.91
CA ALA A 88 6.61 2.13 -0.66
C ALA A 88 7.41 1.44 0.45
N ALA A 89 7.32 0.12 0.58
CA ALA A 89 8.08 -0.65 1.56
C ALA A 89 9.60 -0.53 1.32
N LEU A 90 10.06 -0.63 0.06
CA LEU A 90 11.47 -0.42 -0.29
C LEU A 90 11.94 0.99 0.08
N PHE A 91 11.14 2.01 -0.26
CA PHE A 91 11.42 3.39 0.10
C PHE A 91 11.54 3.57 1.62
N LEU A 92 10.63 2.97 2.39
CA LEU A 92 10.60 3.01 3.85
C LEU A 92 11.74 2.23 4.52
N ILE A 93 12.27 1.19 3.89
CA ILE A 93 13.45 0.46 4.38
C ILE A 93 14.71 1.32 4.20
N VAL A 94 14.83 2.04 3.08
CA VAL A 94 16.04 2.80 2.73
C VAL A 94 16.08 4.18 3.38
N LEU A 95 14.97 4.94 3.39
CA LEU A 95 14.96 6.33 3.84
C LEU A 95 14.52 6.51 5.29
N ALA A 96 13.54 5.74 5.78
CA ALA A 96 12.99 6.00 7.10
C ALA A 96 13.98 5.83 8.27
N PRO A 97 14.96 4.89 8.25
CA PRO A 97 15.97 4.83 9.30
C PRO A 97 16.79 6.13 9.40
N LYS A 98 17.06 6.79 8.26
CA LYS A 98 17.76 8.09 8.25
C LYS A 98 16.91 9.18 8.90
N ILE A 99 15.60 9.19 8.62
CA ILE A 99 14.65 10.16 9.17
C ILE A 99 14.53 9.99 10.69
N ILE A 100 14.38 8.74 11.17
CA ILE A 100 14.26 8.44 12.60
C ILE A 100 15.53 8.84 13.36
N ASN A 101 16.71 8.51 12.81
CA ASN A 101 17.99 8.88 13.42
C ASN A 101 18.20 10.40 13.47
N TRP A 102 17.72 11.14 12.47
CA TRP A 102 17.78 12.59 12.45
C TRP A 102 16.87 13.21 13.53
N LYS A 103 15.64 12.71 13.67
CA LYS A 103 14.71 13.12 14.73
C LYS A 103 15.29 12.93 16.13
N GLN A 104 15.95 11.79 16.38
CA GLN A 104 16.57 11.48 17.67
C GLN A 104 17.81 12.33 18.01
N LYS A 105 18.41 13.01 17.02
CA LYS A 105 19.53 13.94 17.27
C LYS A 105 19.09 15.36 17.64
N ILE A 106 17.86 15.73 17.28
CA ILE A 106 17.33 17.09 17.43
C ILE A 106 16.49 17.23 18.71
N VAL A 107 15.88 16.14 19.17
CA VAL A 107 15.15 16.03 20.44
C VAL A 107 16.09 15.49 21.52
#